data_AF-A0A6A3NNA8-F1
#
_entry.id   AF-A0A6A3NNA8-F1
#
_cell.length_a   1.000
_cell.length_b   1.000
_cell.length_c   1.000
_cell.angle_alpha   90.00
_cell.angle_beta   90.00
_cell.angle_gamma   90.00
#
_symmetry.space_group_name_H-M   'P 1'
#
loop_
_entity.id
_entity.type
_entity.pdbx_description
1 polymer ?
#
loop_
_entity_poly.entity_id
_entity_poly.type
_entity_poly.pdbx_seq_one_letter_code
_entity_poly.pdbx_strand_id
1 'polypeptide(L)'
;MAARVKQVLQRYGRTAFLFHSAVFASTLAGSYAAIHQGVDLQAVARRVPFVDLSSIDPDAGTLALAYLSTVATGPARGALTIAASPILARLLARSRQLTKM
;
A
#
# COMPACT_ATOMS: atom_id res chain seq x y z
N MET A 1 15.11 -22.70 10.01
CA MET A 1 14.34 -21.62 9.32
C MET A 1 13.43 -20.82 10.24
N ALA A 2 12.58 -21.47 11.05
CA ALA A 2 11.63 -20.78 11.94
C ALA A 2 12.24 -19.71 12.87
N ALA A 3 13.42 -19.96 13.45
CA ALA A 3 14.09 -18.99 14.32
C ALA A 3 14.48 -17.67 13.61
N ARG A 4 14.91 -17.74 12.34
CA ARG A 4 15.26 -16.54 11.55
C ARG A 4 14.03 -15.75 11.14
N VAL A 5 12.94 -16.43 10.77
CA VAL A 5 11.65 -15.79 10.45
C VAL A 5 11.10 -15.08 11.68
N LYS A 6 11.13 -15.72 12.85
CA LYS A 6 10.71 -15.13 14.12
C LYS A 6 11.51 -13.86 14.45
N GLN A 7 12.83 -13.88 14.23
CA GLN A 7 13.68 -12.71 14.45
C GLN A 7 13.34 -11.55 13.51
N VAL A 8 13.11 -11.81 12.22
CA VAL A 8 12.68 -10.79 11.24
C VAL A 8 11.33 -10.20 11.64
N LEU A 9 10.36 -11.04 12.01
CA LEU A 9 9.04 -10.60 12.42
C LEU A 9 9.10 -9.75 13.70
N GLN A 10 9.91 -10.14 14.69
CA GLN A 10 10.10 -9.35 15.91
C GLN A 10 10.76 -8.00 15.63
N ARG A 11 11.74 -7.96 14.71
CA ARG A 11 12.51 -6.73 14.42
C ARG A 11 11.76 -5.75 13.52
N TYR A 12 11.04 -6.25 12.51
CA TYR A 12 10.44 -5.41 11.48
C TYR A 12 8.91 -5.46 11.48
N GLY A 13 8.26 -6.42 12.15
CA GLY A 13 6.82 -6.64 12.06
C GLY A 13 5.99 -5.40 12.38
N ARG A 14 6.34 -4.68 13.46
CA ARG A 14 5.64 -3.42 13.81
C ARG A 14 5.85 -2.33 12.76
N THR A 15 7.08 -2.14 12.29
CA THR A 15 7.41 -1.11 11.29
C THR A 15 6.74 -1.42 9.94
N ALA A 16 6.84 -2.67 9.50
CA ALA A 16 6.23 -3.16 8.28
C ALA A 16 4.71 -2.99 8.31
N PHE A 17 4.06 -3.39 9.40
CA PHE A 17 2.61 -3.26 9.57
C PHE A 17 2.15 -1.80 9.54
N LEU A 18 2.82 -0.92 10.29
CA LEU A 18 2.46 0.51 10.32
C LEU A 18 2.67 1.17 8.97
N PHE A 19 3.80 0.88 8.31
CA PHE A 19 4.08 1.41 6.98
C PHE A 19 3.07 0.89 5.94
N HIS A 20 2.78 -0.40 5.94
CA HIS A 20 1.82 -1.01 5.03
C HIS A 20 0.42 -0.41 5.18
N SER A 21 -0.04 -0.25 6.43
CA SER A 21 -1.34 0.36 6.74
C SER A 21 -1.41 1.84 6.32
N ALA A 22 -0.32 2.60 6.50
CA ALA A 22 -0.27 4.00 6.08
C ALA A 22 -0.28 4.14 4.54
N VAL A 23 0.51 3.31 3.84
CA VAL A 23 0.49 3.25 2.37
C VAL A 23 -0.89 2.80 1.87
N PHE A 24 -1.54 1.87 2.57
CA PHE A 24 -2.89 1.44 2.23
C PHE A 24 -3.90 2.60 2.35
N ALA A 25 -3.93 3.27 3.50
CA ALA A 25 -4.87 4.36 3.74
C ALA A 25 -4.66 5.53 2.78
N SER A 26 -3.40 5.89 2.51
CA SER A 26 -3.06 6.94 1.54
C SER A 26 -3.45 6.56 0.11
N THR A 27 -3.24 5.31 -0.30
CA THR A 27 -3.63 4.82 -1.63
C THR A 27 -5.16 4.81 -1.77
N LEU A 28 -5.87 4.37 -0.73
CA LEU A 28 -7.34 4.34 -0.73
C LEU A 28 -7.91 5.75 -0.79
N ALA A 29 -7.40 6.67 0.03
CA ALA A 29 -7.82 8.06 0.02
C ALA A 29 -7.53 8.73 -1.33
N GLY A 30 -6.35 8.52 -1.91
CA GLY A 30 -6.00 9.05 -3.23
C GLY A 30 -6.88 8.49 -4.34
N SER A 31 -7.13 7.18 -4.35
CA SER A 31 -8.02 6.54 -5.34
C SER A 31 -9.45 7.03 -5.19
N TYR A 32 -9.95 7.17 -3.96
CA TYR A 32 -11.27 7.71 -3.69
C TYR A 32 -11.39 9.14 -4.18
N ALA A 33 -10.44 10.02 -3.84
CA ALA A 33 -10.44 11.40 -4.27
C ALA A 33 -10.40 11.54 -5.81
N ALA A 34 -9.58 10.71 -6.48
CA ALA A 34 -9.50 10.70 -7.94
C ALA A 34 -10.85 10.29 -8.57
N ILE A 35 -11.45 9.19 -8.14
CA ILE A 35 -12.72 8.71 -8.69
C ILE A 35 -13.86 9.69 -8.36
N HIS A 36 -13.87 10.24 -7.15
CA HIS A 36 -14.85 11.25 -6.73
C HIS A 36 -14.74 12.56 -7.54
N GLN A 37 -13.56 12.91 -8.06
CA GLN A 37 -13.36 14.03 -8.97
C GLN A 37 -13.69 13.70 -10.44
N GLY A 38 -14.20 12.50 -10.74
CA GLY A 38 -14.63 12.10 -12.07
C GLY A 38 -13.54 11.43 -12.92
N VAL A 39 -12.48 10.90 -12.30
CA VAL A 39 -11.50 10.08 -13.04
C VAL A 39 -12.16 8.78 -13.50
N ASP A 40 -12.23 8.59 -14.82
CA ASP A 40 -12.73 7.37 -15.45
C ASP A 40 -11.69 6.25 -15.40
N LEU A 41 -12.01 5.20 -14.63
CA LEU A 41 -11.18 4.02 -14.48
C LEU A 41 -10.99 3.24 -15.78
N GLN A 42 -12.01 3.19 -16.66
CA GLN A 42 -11.89 2.48 -17.94
C GLN A 42 -10.91 3.19 -18.87
N ALA A 43 -10.94 4.53 -18.90
CA ALA A 43 -9.97 5.32 -19.65
C ALA A 43 -8.54 5.12 -19.12
N VAL A 44 -8.37 4.95 -17.80
CA VAL A 44 -7.07 4.64 -17.20
C VAL A 44 -6.60 3.24 -17.59
N ALA A 45 -7.46 2.21 -17.51
CA ALA A 45 -7.10 0.84 -17.86
C ALA A 45 -6.71 0.67 -19.33
N ARG A 46 -7.33 1.40 -20.26
CA ARG A 46 -6.91 1.41 -21.67
C ARG A 46 -5.45 1.85 -21.87
N ARG A 47 -4.88 2.61 -20.94
CA ARG A 47 -3.47 3.03 -20.97
C ARG A 47 -2.52 2.05 -20.28
N VAL A 48 -3.06 1.08 -19.55
CA VAL A 48 -2.28 0.14 -18.73
C VAL A 48 -2.54 -1.28 -19.21
N PRO A 49 -1.68 -1.83 -20.09
CA PRO A 49 -1.95 -3.09 -20.80
C PRO A 49 -2.00 -4.34 -19.89
N PHE A 50 -1.60 -4.22 -18.63
CA PHE A 50 -1.61 -5.29 -17.63
C PHE A 50 -2.78 -5.19 -16.63
N VAL A 51 -3.73 -4.27 -16.84
CA VAL A 51 -4.90 -4.08 -15.98
C VAL A 51 -6.16 -4.32 -16.79
N ASP A 52 -6.84 -5.43 -16.53
CA ASP A 52 -8.15 -5.73 -17.10
C ASP A 52 -9.25 -5.30 -16.10
N LEU A 53 -10.08 -4.36 -16.52
CA LEU A 53 -11.24 -3.87 -15.76
C LEU A 53 -12.57 -4.34 -16.35
N SER A 54 -12.56 -5.25 -17.34
CA SER A 54 -13.78 -5.73 -18.02
C SER A 54 -14.80 -6.37 -17.07
N SER A 55 -14.34 -6.92 -15.94
CA SER A 55 -15.18 -7.54 -14.91
C SER A 55 -15.60 -6.58 -13.80
N ILE A 56 -15.25 -5.28 -13.87
CA ILE A 56 -15.64 -4.30 -12.86
C ILE A 56 -16.90 -3.58 -13.33
N ASP A 57 -17.92 -3.58 -12.48
CA ASP A 57 -19.12 -2.77 -12.66
C ASP A 57 -18.77 -1.27 -12.51
N PRO A 58 -18.83 -0.46 -13.59
CA PRO A 58 -18.51 0.97 -13.52
C PRO A 58 -19.52 1.78 -12.71
N ASP A 59 -20.72 1.25 -12.49
CA ASP A 59 -21.77 1.90 -11.69
C ASP A 59 -21.68 1.52 -10.20
N ALA A 60 -20.69 0.73 -9.82
CA ALA A 60 -20.39 0.44 -8.42
C ALA A 60 -20.05 1.74 -7.65
N GLY A 61 -20.44 1.80 -6.37
CA GLY A 61 -20.20 2.98 -5.54
C GLY A 61 -18.71 3.39 -5.49
N THR A 62 -18.44 4.70 -5.44
CA THR A 62 -17.08 5.29 -5.46
C THR A 62 -16.13 4.64 -4.47
N LEU A 63 -16.61 4.30 -3.27
CA LEU A 63 -15.79 3.64 -2.24
C LEU A 63 -15.42 2.20 -2.65
N ALA A 64 -16.35 1.46 -3.26
CA ALA A 64 -16.09 0.10 -3.74
C ALA A 64 -15.06 0.12 -4.88
N LEU A 65 -15.23 1.03 -5.85
CA LEU A 65 -14.26 1.22 -6.94
C LEU A 65 -12.87 1.64 -6.43
N ALA A 66 -12.82 2.54 -5.45
CA ALA A 66 -11.58 2.97 -4.82
C ALA A 66 -10.92 1.82 -4.05
N TYR A 67 -11.69 0.99 -3.36
CA TYR A 67 -11.19 -0.18 -2.64
C TYR A 67 -10.65 -1.24 -3.60
N LEU A 68 -11.38 -1.56 -4.69
CA LEU A 68 -10.92 -2.50 -5.71
C LEU A 68 -9.62 -2.02 -6.37
N SER A 69 -9.56 -0.74 -6.74
CA SER A 69 -8.36 -0.10 -7.28
C SER A 69 -7.19 -0.20 -6.29
N THR A 70 -7.46 0.02 -5.00
CA THR A 70 -6.47 -0.11 -3.94
C THR A 70 -6.00 -1.56 -3.81
N VAL A 71 -6.89 -2.54 -3.78
CA VAL A 71 -6.55 -3.96 -3.68
C VAL A 71 -5.72 -4.43 -4.87
N ALA A 72 -6.00 -3.94 -6.09
CA ALA A 72 -5.21 -4.24 -7.28
C ALA A 72 -3.72 -3.87 -7.13
N THR A 73 -3.41 -2.83 -6.34
CA THR A 73 -2.00 -2.45 -6.03
C THR A 73 -1.35 -3.33 -4.94
N GLY A 74 -2.03 -4.37 -4.45
CA GLY A 74 -1.56 -5.26 -3.38
C GLY A 74 -0.14 -5.83 -3.57
N PRO A 75 0.17 -6.49 -4.70
CA PRO A 75 1.51 -7.03 -4.96
C PRO A 75 2.61 -5.96 -4.95
N ALA A 76 2.35 -4.81 -5.61
CA ALA A 76 3.29 -3.70 -5.64
C ALA A 76 3.52 -3.11 -4.24
N ARG A 77 2.46 -2.92 -3.45
CA ARG A 77 2.57 -2.42 -2.07
C ARG A 77 3.25 -3.41 -1.13
N GLY A 78 3.03 -4.71 -1.34
CA GLY A 78 3.74 -5.77 -0.63
C GLY A 78 5.25 -5.70 -0.89
N ALA A 79 5.65 -5.65 -2.16
CA ALA A 79 7.06 -5.50 -2.54
C ALA A 79 7.68 -4.21 -1.98
N LEU A 80 6.97 -3.08 -2.12
CA LEU A 80 7.37 -1.79 -1.56
C LEU A 80 7.56 -1.85 -0.04
N THR A 81 6.64 -2.48 0.69
CA THR A 81 6.72 -2.63 2.15
C THR A 81 7.94 -3.46 2.56
N ILE A 82 8.18 -4.59 1.88
CA ILE A 82 9.32 -5.46 2.17
C ILE A 82 10.64 -4.71 1.94
N ALA A 83 10.74 -3.97 0.83
CA ALA A 83 11.92 -3.18 0.50
C ALA A 83 12.14 -1.99 1.46
N ALA A 84 11.07 -1.29 1.85
CA ALA A 84 11.15 -0.12 2.71
C ALA A 84 11.34 -0.44 4.20
N SER A 85 10.84 -1.59 4.67
CA SER A 85 10.90 -2.02 6.08
C SER A 85 12.30 -1.93 6.72
N PRO A 86 13.39 -2.46 6.11
CA PRO A 86 14.72 -2.37 6.72
C PRO A 86 15.24 -0.93 6.80
N ILE A 87 14.93 -0.08 5.82
CA ILE A 87 15.36 1.32 5.79
C ILE A 87 14.61 2.11 6.87
N LEU A 88 13.29 1.99 6.92
CA LEU A 88 12.46 2.66 7.92
C LEU A 88 12.82 2.24 9.34
N ALA A 89 13.09 0.96 9.57
CA ALA A 89 13.52 0.49 10.88
C ALA A 89 14.87 1.08 11.31
N ARG A 90 15.82 1.28 10.37
CA ARG A 90 17.09 1.97 10.65
C ARG A 90 16.89 3.44 10.98
N LEU A 91 16.04 4.14 10.22
CA LEU A 91 15.74 5.55 10.46
C LEU A 91 15.03 5.76 11.81
N LEU A 92 14.05 4.91 12.13
CA LEU A 92 13.34 4.95 13.42
C LEU A 92 14.22 4.60 14.62
N ALA A 93 15.19 3.71 14.45
CA ALA A 93 16.18 3.42 15.49
C ALA A 93 17.09 4.63 15.75
N ARG A 94 17.52 5.31 14.68
CA ARG A 94 18.35 6.52 14.76
C ARG A 94 17.61 7.69 15.41
N SER A 95 16.34 7.91 15.07
CA SER A 95 15.53 8.98 15.68
C SER A 95 15.27 8.74 17.17
N ARG A 96 15.01 7.48 17.58
CA ARG A 96 14.86 7.13 19.01
C ARG A 96 16.12 7.34 19.84
N GLN A 97 17.32 7.24 19.25
CA GLN A 97 18.56 7.54 19.97
C GLN A 97 18.74 9.05 20.16
N LEU A 98 18.36 9.87 19.17
CA LEU A 98 18.42 11.33 19.25
C LEU A 98 17.43 11.91 20.28
N THR A 99 16.24 11.33 20.44
CA THR A 99 15.25 11.79 21.45
C THR A 99 15.60 11.39 22.90
N LYS A 100 16.59 10.52 23.09
CA LYS A 100 17.04 10.08 24.44
C LYS A 100 18.28 10.83 24.94
N MET A 101 18.89 11.67 24.11
CA MET A 101 19.94 12.61 24.51
C MET A 101 19.31 13.92 24.97
#